data_AF-A0AAN1KQE7-F1
#
_entry.id   AF-A0AAN1KQE7-F1
#
_cell.length_a   1.000
_cell.length_b   1.000
_cell.length_c   1.000
_cell.angle_alpha   90.00
_cell.angle_beta   90.00
_cell.angle_gamma   90.00
#
_symmetry.space_group_name_H-M   'P 1'
#
loop_
_entity.id
_entity.type
_entity.pdbx_description
1 polymer ?
#
loop_
_entity_poly.entity_id
_entity_poly.type
_entity_poly.pdbx_seq_one_letter_code
_entity_poly.pdbx_strand_id
1 'polypeptide(L)' 'MNLNDLVYVLEGSNRLWTPESLSQKLGITPCDLAKLIQKARSEGVLIHCDRSEATGFKTKLWMAP' A
#
# COMPACT_ATOMS: atom_id res chain seq x y z
N MET A 1 -8.68 -5.36 10.44
CA MET A 1 -7.83 -4.24 9.99
C MET A 1 -8.66 -3.28 9.16
N ASN A 2 -8.69 -1.99 9.53
CA ASN A 2 -9.44 -0.97 8.80
C ASN A 2 -8.54 -0.18 7.86
N LEU A 3 -9.15 0.42 6.83
CA LEU A 3 -8.50 1.27 5.83
C LEU A 3 -7.73 2.45 6.44
N ASN A 4 -8.20 2.97 7.59
CA ASN A 4 -7.49 4.00 8.36
C ASN A 4 -6.10 3.57 8.81
N ASP A 5 -5.88 2.29 9.09
CA ASP A 5 -4.57 1.77 9.53
C ASP A 5 -3.56 1.79 8.37
N LEU A 6 -4.03 1.39 7.18
CA LEU A 6 -3.25 1.47 5.93
C LEU A 6 -2.85 2.92 5.63
N VAL A 7 -3.81 3.85 5.70
CA VAL A 7 -3.57 5.26 5.46
C VAL A 7 -2.60 5.83 6.50
N TYR A 8 -2.79 5.52 7.78
CA TYR A 8 -1.89 5.99 8.84
C TYR A 8 -0.44 5.51 8.64
N VAL A 9 -0.26 4.24 8.25
CA VAL A 9 1.08 3.69 7.96
C VAL A 9 1.71 4.35 6.73
N LEU A 10 0.92 4.60 5.69
CA LEU A 10 1.40 5.21 4.45
C LEU A 10 1.65 6.73 4.58
N GLU A 11 0.79 7.46 5.29
CA GLU A 11 0.92 8.90 5.54
C GLU A 11 2.06 9.18 6.52
N GLY A 12 2.16 8.40 7.60
CA GLY A 12 3.25 8.51 8.58
C GLY A 12 4.61 8.05 8.04
N SER A 13 4.65 7.37 6.90
CA SER A 13 5.88 6.88 6.30
C SER A 13 6.17 7.59 4.99
N ASN A 14 7.11 8.53 5.01
CA ASN A 14 7.71 9.10 3.81
C ASN A 14 8.69 8.11 3.13
N ARG A 15 8.27 6.84 2.98
CA ARG A 15 9.08 5.76 2.43
C ARG A 15 8.23 4.88 1.54
N LEU A 16 8.84 4.40 0.46
CA LEU A 16 8.27 3.41 -0.45
C LEU A 16 8.10 2.08 0.29
N TRP A 17 6.87 1.60 0.35
CA TRP A 17 6.54 0.28 0.90
C TRP A 17 6.47 -0.76 -0.20
N THR A 18 6.93 -1.97 0.08
CA THR A 18 6.60 -3.14 -0.74
C THR A 18 5.30 -3.76 -0.23
N PRO A 19 4.50 -4.43 -1.07
CA PRO A 19 3.30 -5.11 -0.63
C PRO A 19 3.59 -6.12 0.48
N GLU A 20 4.73 -6.81 0.44
CA GLU A 20 5.16 -7.76 1.48
C GLU A 20 5.48 -7.07 2.81
N SER A 21 6.29 -6.00 2.80
CA SER A 21 6.62 -5.29 4.04
C SER A 21 5.39 -4.59 4.62
N LEU A 22 4.51 -4.07 3.78
CA LEU A 22 3.28 -3.42 4.20
C LEU A 22 2.28 -4.44 4.74
N SER A 23 2.13 -5.59 4.08
CA SER A 23 1.26 -6.67 4.56
C SER A 23 1.77 -7.26 5.87
N GLN A 24 3.09 -7.42 6.04
CA GLN A 24 3.68 -7.84 7.31
C GLN A 24 3.50 -6.78 8.41
N LYS A 25 3.70 -5.49 8.10
CA LYS A 25 3.53 -4.39 9.06
C LYS A 25 2.08 -4.29 9.54
N LEU A 26 1.14 -4.48 8.63
CA LEU A 26 -0.29 -4.50 8.89
C LEU A 26 -0.79 -5.88 9.35
N GLY A 27 0.06 -6.90 9.46
CA GLY A 27 -0.38 -8.25 9.83
C GLY A 27 -1.51 -8.84 8.96
N ILE A 28 -1.60 -8.43 7.69
CA ILE A 28 -2.63 -8.90 6.74
C ILE A 28 -2.01 -9.70 5.61
N THR A 29 -2.84 -10.41 4.86
CA THR A 29 -2.40 -11.07 3.62
C THR A 29 -2.20 -10.05 2.49
N PRO A 30 -1.32 -10.33 1.52
CA PRO A 30 -1.17 -9.49 0.33
C PRO A 30 -2.48 -9.37 -0.48
N CYS A 31 -3.35 -10.39 -0.44
CA CYS A 31 -4.67 -10.34 -1.05
C CYS A 31 -5.60 -9.33 -0.37
N ASP A 32 -5.62 -9.31 0.97
CA ASP A 32 -6.38 -8.31 1.75
C ASP A 32 -5.81 -6.91 1.55
N LEU A 33 -4.49 -6.78 1.45
CA LEU A 33 -3.84 -5.51 1.15
C LEU A 33 -4.30 -4.96 -0.21
N ALA A 34 -4.37 -5.81 -1.24
CA ALA A 34 -4.87 -5.39 -2.57
C ALA A 34 -6.34 -4.93 -2.53
N LYS A 35 -7.18 -5.60 -1.74
CA LYS A 35 -8.58 -5.18 -1.53
C LYS A 35 -8.67 -3.84 -0.80
N LEU A 36 -7.84 -3.64 0.24
CA LEU A 36 -7.78 -2.38 0.98
C LEU A 36 -7.29 -1.22 0.11
N ILE A 37 -6.27 -1.43 -0.72
CA ILE A 37 -5.79 -0.40 -1.65
C ILE A 37 -6.88 -0.02 -2.65
N GLN A 38 -7.59 -1.00 -3.22
CA GLN A 38 -8.73 -0.73 -4.11
C GLN A 38 -9.84 0.04 -3.39
N LYS A 39 -10.17 -0.35 -2.16
CA LYS A 39 -11.17 0.37 -1.36
C LYS A 39 -10.72 1.80 -1.07
N ALA A 40 -9.47 2.02 -0.69
CA ALA A 40 -8.89 3.34 -0.44
C ALA A 40 -8.96 4.23 -1.69
N ARG A 41 -8.60 3.70 -2.86
CA ARG A 41 -8.79 4.42 -4.12
C ARG A 41 -10.24 4.76 -4.40
N SER A 42 -11.17 3.84 -4.11
CA SER A 42 -12.61 4.08 -4.25
C SER A 42 -13.13 5.16 -3.30
N GLU A 43 -12.49 5.35 -2.13
CA GLU A 43 -12.83 6.40 -1.17
C GLU A 43 -12.10 7.73 -1.47
N GLY A 44 -11.36 7.81 -2.58
CA GLY A 44 -10.63 9.00 -2.99
C GLY A 44 -9.21 9.14 -2.43
N VAL A 45 -8.68 8.10 -1.78
CA VAL A 45 -7.32 8.09 -1.25
C VAL A 45 -6.30 7.88 -2.38
N LEU A 46 -5.37 8.81 -2.52
CA LEU A 46 -4.31 8.79 -3.54
C LEU A 46 -3.16 7.83 -3.16
N ILE A 47 -3.41 6.53 -3.30
CA ILE A 47 -2.37 5.50 -3.18
C ILE A 47 -1.72 5.25 -4.53
N HIS A 48 -0.46 5.66 -4.64
CA HIS A 48 0.38 5.39 -5.80
C HIS A 48 0.94 3.97 -5.71
N CYS A 49 0.79 3.25 -6.82
CA CYS A 49 1.35 1.91 -6.99
C CYS A 49 2.22 1.95 -8.24
N ASP A 50 3.54 1.86 -8.06
CA ASP A 50 4.44 1.69 -9.19
C ASP A 50 4.79 0.23 -9.37
N ARG A 51 4.51 -0.26 -10.58
CA ARG A 51 4.84 -1.59 -11.02
C ARG A 51 5.98 -1.46 -12.02
N SER A 52 7.17 -1.14 -11.53
CA SER A 52 8.39 -1.22 -12.34
C SER A 52 8.63 -2.68 -12.74
N GLU A 53 8.13 -3.04 -13.92
CA GLU A 53 8.24 -4.37 -14.54
C GLU A 53 9.68 -4.70 -14.99
N ALA A 54 10.58 -3.72 -14.96
CA ALA A 54 11.94 -3.85 -15.49
C ALA A 54 12.91 -4.71 -14.66
N THR A 55 12.60 -5.02 -13.39
CA THR A 55 13.60 -5.64 -12.49
C THR A 55 13.07 -6.79 -11.62
N GLY A 56 11.97 -7.45 -12.00
CA GLY A 56 11.52 -8.70 -11.37
C GLY A 56 11.34 -8.62 -9.86
N PHE A 57 10.13 -8.30 -9.39
CA PHE A 57 9.73 -8.25 -7.96
C PHE A 57 10.17 -6.97 -7.23
N LYS A 58 9.31 -5.94 -7.25
CA LYS A 58 8.99 -5.07 -6.10
C LYS A 58 7.99 -3.99 -6.56
N THR A 59 6.71 -4.32 -6.51
CA THR A 59 5.65 -3.29 -6.53
C THR A 59 5.93 -2.32 -5.39
N LYS A 60 5.95 -1.02 -5.67
CA LYS A 60 6.18 0.02 -4.66
C LYS A 60 4.88 0.76 -4.40
N LEU A 61 4.58 1.00 -3.14
CA LEU A 61 3.38 1.62 -2.62
C LEU A 61 3.77 2.85 -1.80
N TRP A 62 3.16 4.00 -2.09
CA TRP A 62 3.30 5.21 -1.29
C TRP A 62 2.08 6.11 -1.44
N MET A 63 1.86 6.99 -0.46
CA MET A 63 0.91 8.08 -0.60
C MET A 63 1.66 9.33 -1.04
N ALA A 64 1.16 10.00 -2.07
CA ALA A 64 1.61 11.34 -2.40
C ALA A 64 0.90 12.33 -1.45
N PRO A 65 1.58 13.42 -1.05
CA PRO A 65 0.97 14.49 -0.28
C PRO A 65 -0.17 15.18 -1.02
#